data_AF-A0AAU2AZU1-F1
#
_entry.id   AF-A0AAU2AZU1-F1
#
_cell.length_a   1.000
_cell.length_b   1.000
_cell.length_c   1.000
_cell.angle_alpha   90.00
_cell.angle_beta   90.00
_cell.angle_gamma   90.00
#
_symmetry.space_group_name_H-M   'P 1'
#
loop_
_entity.id
_entity.type
_entity.pdbx_description
1 polymer ?
#
loop_
_entity_poly.entity_id
_entity_poly.type
_entity_poly.pdbx_seq_one_letter_code
_entity_poly.pdbx_strand_id
1 'polypeptide(L)'
;MVVTATTEHRASRIIIPSSSLRIVRADQVRAGDLIVSAFDRAEAAQLPRSSYFASGPYRARPSPYDPMCGCGVCGLPEVHGPDGTVVLTTGDPWDTCDPWPADDLVLIQPRRRLTSARRTAPPTERT
;
A
#
# COMPACT_ATOMS: atom_id res chain seq x y z
N MET A 1 -9.48 -17.21 -14.19
CA MET A 1 -8.84 -18.18 -13.28
C MET A 1 -8.51 -17.43 -12.01
N VAL A 2 -9.29 -17.63 -10.95
CA VAL A 2 -9.04 -16.99 -9.65
C VAL A 2 -8.30 -18.02 -8.81
N VAL A 3 -7.04 -17.75 -8.49
CA VAL A 3 -6.24 -18.61 -7.62
C VAL A 3 -6.61 -18.25 -6.18
N THR A 4 -7.52 -19.02 -5.57
CA THR A 4 -7.79 -18.95 -4.13
C THR A 4 -7.06 -20.10 -3.45
N ALA A 5 -5.84 -19.85 -2.97
CA ALA A 5 -5.22 -20.73 -1.98
C ALA A 5 -5.12 -19.91 -0.69
N THR A 6 -5.90 -20.35 0.31
CA THR A 6 -5.99 -19.89 1.71
C THR A 6 -6.60 -18.50 1.98
N THR A 7 -7.93 -18.41 1.93
CA THR A 7 -8.73 -17.20 2.30
C THR A 7 -9.74 -17.47 3.42
N GLU A 8 -9.35 -18.16 4.50
CA GLU A 8 -10.27 -18.35 5.64
C GLU A 8 -10.36 -17.13 6.55
N HIS A 9 -9.35 -16.27 6.55
CA HIS A 9 -9.31 -15.07 7.37
C HIS A 9 -10.33 -14.02 6.89
N ARG A 10 -11.11 -13.41 7.80
CA ARG A 10 -12.16 -12.43 7.44
C ARG A 10 -11.64 -11.28 6.59
N ALA A 11 -10.42 -10.81 6.85
CA ALA A 11 -9.79 -9.74 6.07
C ALA A 11 -9.56 -10.11 4.59
N SER A 12 -9.37 -11.40 4.27
CA SER A 12 -9.21 -11.89 2.90
C SER A 12 -10.52 -11.93 2.10
N ARG A 13 -11.67 -11.67 2.74
CA ARG A 13 -13.00 -11.69 2.11
C ARG A 13 -13.44 -10.33 1.55
N ILE A 14 -12.65 -9.27 1.77
CA ILE A 14 -12.96 -7.94 1.25
C ILE A 14 -12.68 -7.92 -0.25
N ILE A 15 -13.74 -7.78 -1.04
CA ILE A 15 -13.62 -7.60 -2.49
C ILE A 15 -13.42 -6.10 -2.76
N ILE A 16 -12.32 -5.76 -3.43
CA ILE A 16 -12.04 -4.39 -3.90
C ILE A 16 -12.16 -4.37 -5.42
N PRO A 17 -13.36 -4.14 -5.98
CA PRO A 17 -13.55 -4.10 -7.42
C PRO A 17 -13.11 -2.72 -7.94
N SER A 18 -11.84 -2.59 -8.34
CA SER A 18 -11.36 -1.37 -8.98
C SER A 18 -10.45 -1.66 -10.17
N SER A 19 -10.79 -1.09 -11.33
CA SER A 19 -9.92 -1.06 -12.51
C SER A 19 -8.68 -0.18 -12.32
N SER A 20 -8.62 0.58 -11.22
CA SER A 20 -7.47 1.41 -10.87
C SER A 20 -6.42 0.68 -10.03
N LEU A 21 -6.62 -0.59 -9.67
CA LEU A 21 -5.61 -1.35 -8.91
C LEU A 21 -4.29 -1.43 -9.70
N ARG A 22 -3.16 -1.23 -9.02
CA ARG A 22 -1.81 -1.26 -9.61
C ARG A 22 -0.86 -2.00 -8.68
N ILE A 23 0.04 -2.78 -9.26
CA ILE A 23 1.21 -3.29 -8.56
C ILE A 23 2.30 -2.23 -8.70
N VAL A 24 2.86 -1.80 -7.59
CA VAL A 24 3.96 -0.82 -7.53
C VAL A 24 5.03 -1.32 -6.58
N ARG A 25 6.23 -0.74 -6.65
CA ARG A 25 7.23 -0.92 -5.60
C ARG A 25 6.85 -0.14 -4.35
N ALA A 26 7.34 -0.55 -3.19
CA ALA A 26 7.09 0.12 -1.92
C ALA A 26 7.52 1.60 -1.96
N ASP A 27 8.65 1.92 -2.60
CA ASP A 27 9.15 3.30 -2.76
C ASP A 27 8.25 4.22 -3.61
N GLN A 28 7.33 3.64 -4.38
CA GLN A 28 6.41 4.38 -5.26
C GLN A 28 5.06 4.66 -4.60
N VAL A 29 4.79 4.08 -3.43
CA VAL A 29 3.54 4.28 -2.70
C VAL A 29 3.43 5.74 -2.25
N ARG A 30 2.28 6.37 -2.51
CA ARG A 30 2.04 7.77 -2.15
C ARG A 30 1.08 7.89 -0.97
N ALA A 31 1.22 8.98 -0.24
CA ALA A 31 0.31 9.32 0.85
C ALA A 31 -1.16 9.31 0.41
N GLY A 32 -1.94 8.47 1.08
CA GLY A 32 -3.37 8.25 0.85
C GLY A 32 -3.73 7.14 -0.13
N ASP A 33 -2.76 6.51 -0.79
CA ASP A 33 -3.00 5.25 -1.52
C ASP A 33 -3.51 4.19 -0.54
N LEU A 34 -4.43 3.34 -0.99
CA LEU A 34 -4.91 2.21 -0.19
C LEU A 34 -4.03 1.01 -0.54
N ILE A 35 -3.26 0.53 0.43
CA ILE A 35 -2.48 -0.70 0.35
C ILE A 35 -3.43 -1.86 0.57
N VAL A 36 -3.53 -2.75 -0.41
CA VAL A 36 -4.51 -3.84 -0.45
C VAL A 36 -3.88 -5.17 -0.06
N SER A 37 -2.69 -5.44 -0.57
CA SER A 37 -2.00 -6.71 -0.43
C SER A 37 -0.52 -6.52 -0.69
N ALA A 38 0.30 -7.38 -0.10
CA ALA A 38 1.72 -7.53 -0.43
C ALA A 38 1.97 -8.82 -1.20
N PHE A 39 3.13 -8.94 -1.81
CA PHE A 39 3.55 -10.15 -2.50
C PHE A 39 4.66 -10.83 -1.71
N ASP A 40 4.55 -12.16 -1.55
CA ASP A 40 5.64 -12.96 -1.02
C ASP A 40 6.84 -12.85 -1.96
N ARG A 41 8.05 -12.83 -1.41
CA ARG A 41 9.29 -12.89 -2.22
C ARG A 41 9.23 -14.11 -3.13
N ALA A 42 9.25 -13.87 -4.44
CA ALA A 42 9.20 -14.95 -5.42
C ALA A 42 10.54 -15.69 -5.43
N GLU A 43 10.51 -17.00 -5.21
CA GLU A 43 11.64 -17.85 -5.59
C GLU A 43 11.75 -17.91 -7.11
N ALA A 44 12.97 -18.10 -7.62
CA ALA A 44 13.24 -18.14 -9.05
C ALA A 44 12.29 -19.15 -9.75
N ALA A 45 11.67 -18.70 -10.85
CA ALA A 45 10.70 -19.43 -11.67
C ALA A 45 9.25 -19.55 -11.12
N GLN A 46 8.89 -18.89 -10.03
CA GLN A 46 7.49 -18.81 -9.57
C GLN A 46 6.89 -17.41 -9.77
N LEU A 47 5.58 -17.37 -10.05
CA LEU A 47 4.84 -16.11 -10.01
C LEU A 47 4.72 -15.64 -8.56
N PRO A 48 4.93 -14.33 -8.27
CA PRO A 48 4.74 -13.78 -6.93
C PRO A 48 3.33 -14.09 -6.41
N ARG A 49 3.23 -14.60 -5.19
CA ARG A 49 1.95 -14.90 -4.54
C ARG A 49 1.53 -13.71 -3.71
N SER A 50 0.32 -13.22 -3.93
CA SER A 50 -0.25 -12.16 -3.09
C SER A 50 -0.67 -12.74 -1.74
N SER A 51 -0.25 -12.08 -0.65
CA SER A 51 -0.67 -12.37 0.71
C SER A 51 -1.79 -11.42 1.17
N TYR A 52 -2.38 -11.65 2.34
CA TYR A 52 -3.38 -10.75 2.92
C TYR A 52 -2.87 -10.16 4.23
N PHE A 53 -3.26 -8.93 4.53
CA PHE A 53 -3.03 -8.34 5.84
C PHE A 53 -4.17 -8.74 6.77
N ALA A 54 -3.84 -9.26 7.97
CA ALA A 54 -4.86 -9.66 8.95
C ALA A 54 -5.73 -8.47 9.40
N SER A 55 -5.18 -7.26 9.42
CA SER A 55 -5.89 -6.00 9.67
C SER A 55 -6.76 -5.53 8.49
N GLY A 56 -6.61 -6.16 7.32
CA GLY A 56 -7.23 -5.72 6.08
C GLY A 56 -6.47 -4.58 5.37
N PRO A 57 -7.02 -4.06 4.27
CA PRO A 57 -6.44 -2.94 3.52
C PRO A 57 -6.33 -1.68 4.37
N TYR A 58 -5.23 -0.94 4.23
CA TYR A 58 -4.97 0.27 5.03
C TYR A 58 -4.45 1.42 4.17
N ARG A 59 -4.52 2.65 4.69
CA ARG A 59 -4.08 3.84 3.95
C ARG A 59 -2.61 4.12 4.23
N ALA A 60 -1.84 4.28 3.16
CA ALA A 60 -0.45 4.66 3.25
C ALA A 60 -0.30 6.08 3.83
N ARG A 61 0.62 6.21 4.77
CA ARG A 61 1.17 7.47 5.29
C ARG A 61 2.70 7.37 5.28
N PRO A 62 3.33 7.41 4.09
CA PRO A 62 4.75 7.16 4.00
C PRO A 62 5.57 8.15 4.81
N SER A 63 6.63 7.65 5.44
CA SER A 63 7.58 8.46 6.20
C SER A 63 9.02 7.96 5.97
N PRO A 64 10.04 8.79 6.24
CA PRO A 64 11.41 8.35 6.19
C PRO A 64 11.66 7.18 7.15
N TYR A 65 12.45 6.20 6.71
CA TYR A 65 12.89 5.11 7.56
C TYR A 65 13.95 5.62 8.55
N ASP A 66 13.78 5.26 9.83
CA ASP A 66 14.75 5.50 10.90
C ASP A 66 15.14 4.16 11.55
N PRO A 67 16.38 3.67 11.37
CA PRO A 67 16.84 2.43 12.00
C PRO A 67 16.91 2.54 13.53
N MET A 68 16.92 3.75 14.09
CA MET A 68 17.00 4.00 15.53
C MET A 68 15.61 4.19 16.19
N CYS A 69 14.52 4.05 15.42
CA CYS A 69 13.15 4.29 15.89
C CYS A 69 12.76 3.46 17.14
N GLY A 70 13.32 2.26 17.31
CA GLY A 70 13.08 1.43 18.50
C GLY A 70 11.70 0.76 18.57
N CYS A 71 10.89 0.81 17.50
CA CYS A 71 9.56 0.18 17.46
C CYS A 71 9.58 -1.37 17.37
N GLY A 72 10.76 -1.99 17.40
CA GLY A 72 10.95 -3.44 17.27
C GLY A 72 10.96 -3.95 15.82
N VAL A 73 10.22 -3.32 14.90
CA VAL A 73 10.10 -3.77 13.49
C VAL A 73 11.20 -3.17 12.60
N CYS A 74 11.54 -1.89 12.78
CA CYS A 74 12.54 -1.21 11.95
C CYS A 74 13.95 -1.83 12.05
N GLY A 75 14.26 -2.62 13.07
CA GLY A 75 15.55 -3.30 13.23
C GLY A 75 15.60 -4.72 12.69
N LEU A 76 14.51 -5.22 12.10
CA LEU A 76 14.43 -6.59 11.60
C LEU A 76 15.21 -6.74 10.28
N PRO A 77 16.05 -7.79 10.10
CA PRO A 77 16.84 -7.98 8.89
C PRO A 77 16.01 -7.99 7.59
N GLU A 78 14.77 -8.46 7.66
CA GLU A 78 13.88 -8.67 6.51
C GLU A 78 13.42 -7.36 5.87
N VAL A 79 13.49 -6.24 6.60
CA VAL A 79 13.04 -4.92 6.13
C VAL A 79 14.08 -4.24 5.24
N HIS A 80 15.26 -4.84 5.10
CA HIS A 80 16.36 -4.33 4.31
C HIS A 80 16.38 -4.96 2.91
N GLY A 81 16.38 -4.10 1.90
CA GLY A 81 16.56 -4.46 0.48
C GLY A 81 17.79 -3.78 -0.13
N PRO A 82 18.20 -4.20 -1.34
CA PRO A 82 19.30 -3.59 -2.07
C PRO A 82 19.07 -2.10 -2.35
N ASP A 83 17.81 -1.69 -2.50
CA ASP A 83 17.39 -0.33 -2.82
C ASP A 83 17.00 0.50 -1.57
N GLY A 84 17.28 -0.03 -0.37
CA GLY A 84 16.99 0.61 0.91
C GLY A 84 15.65 0.20 1.52
N THR A 85 15.18 0.97 2.50
CA THR A 85 13.96 0.71 3.28
C THR A 85 13.08 1.95 3.30
N VAL A 86 11.77 1.76 3.13
CA VAL A 86 10.75 2.81 3.26
C VAL A 86 9.73 2.41 4.32
N VAL A 87 9.12 3.39 4.99
CA VAL A 87 8.01 3.14 5.93
C VAL A 87 6.71 3.55 5.25
N LEU A 88 5.77 2.61 5.07
CA LEU A 88 4.52 2.86 4.38
C LEU A 88 3.43 3.45 5.30
N THR A 89 3.52 3.17 6.60
CA THR A 89 2.69 3.78 7.65
C THR A 89 3.35 3.63 9.03
N THR A 90 2.90 4.42 9.99
CA THR A 90 3.30 4.34 11.40
C THR A 90 2.04 4.36 12.27
N GLY A 91 1.86 3.37 13.14
CA GLY A 91 0.80 3.37 14.16
C GLY A 91 -0.59 2.89 13.72
N ASP A 92 -0.93 2.95 12.43
CA ASP A 92 -2.19 2.39 11.91
C ASP A 92 -1.89 1.53 10.67
N PRO A 93 -2.33 0.26 10.61
CA PRO A 93 -3.23 -0.43 11.54
C PRO A 93 -2.54 -1.15 12.73
N TRP A 94 -1.24 -1.00 12.90
CA TRP A 94 -0.44 -1.62 13.96
C TRP A 94 0.24 -0.57 14.84
N ASP A 95 0.51 -0.86 16.11
CA ASP A 95 1.25 0.02 17.02
C ASP A 95 2.78 0.05 16.75
N THR A 96 3.18 -0.14 15.49
CA THR A 96 4.58 -0.16 15.04
C THR A 96 4.74 0.58 13.71
N CYS A 97 5.98 0.75 13.25
CA CYS A 97 6.23 1.10 11.87
C CYS A 97 5.89 -0.08 10.95
N ASP A 98 5.62 0.24 9.70
CA ASP A 98 5.47 -0.70 8.59
C ASP A 98 6.62 -0.50 7.57
N PRO A 99 7.85 -0.94 7.90
CA PRO A 99 9.00 -0.82 7.03
C PRO A 99 9.01 -1.92 5.95
N TRP A 100 9.39 -1.56 4.74
CA TRP A 100 9.48 -2.43 3.58
C TRP A 100 10.81 -2.20 2.85
N PRO A 101 11.44 -3.27 2.32
CA PRO A 101 12.41 -3.12 1.23
C PRO A 101 11.83 -2.23 0.13
N ALA A 102 12.62 -1.25 -0.34
CA ALA A 102 12.14 -0.26 -1.30
C ALA A 102 11.65 -0.88 -2.63
N ASP A 103 12.22 -2.03 -2.99
CA ASP A 103 11.95 -2.78 -4.21
C ASP A 103 10.82 -3.82 -4.10
N ASP A 104 10.35 -4.09 -2.88
CA ASP A 104 9.26 -5.05 -2.66
C ASP A 104 7.96 -4.55 -3.32
N LEU A 105 7.19 -5.49 -3.86
CA LEU A 105 5.96 -5.19 -4.57
C LEU A 105 4.76 -5.15 -3.62
N VAL A 106 3.88 -4.16 -3.85
CA VAL A 106 2.60 -4.02 -3.16
C VAL A 106 1.48 -3.74 -4.17
N LEU A 107 0.30 -4.29 -3.89
CA LEU A 107 -0.92 -3.99 -4.62
C LEU A 107 -1.59 -2.78 -3.97
N ILE A 108 -1.77 -1.72 -4.74
CA ILE A 108 -2.44 -0.50 -4.28
C ILE A 108 -3.69 -0.20 -5.08
N GLN A 109 -4.64 0.47 -4.44
CA GLN A 109 -5.61 1.32 -5.10
C GLN A 109 -5.15 2.79 -4.94
N PRO A 110 -4.74 3.47 -6.02
CA PRO A 110 -4.30 4.85 -5.95
C PRO A 110 -5.38 5.76 -5.36
N ARG A 111 -4.95 6.74 -4.55
CA ARG A 111 -5.86 7.76 -4.05
C ARG A 111 -6.49 8.50 -5.24
N ARG A 112 -7.82 8.67 -5.22
CA ARG A 112 -8.49 9.54 -6.19
C ARG A 112 -8.10 10.98 -5.87
N ARG A 113 -7.39 11.64 -6.79
CA ARG A 113 -7.29 13.10 -6.75
C ARG A 113 -8.66 13.63 -7.15
N LEU A 114 -9.37 14.25 -6.21
CA LEU A 114 -10.50 15.10 -6.56
C LEU A 114 -9.93 16.21 -7.42
N THR A 115 -10.15 16.15 -8.73
CA THR A 115 -9.95 17.32 -9.58
C THR A 115 -11.02 18.32 -9.16
N SER A 116 -10.63 19.40 -8.48
CA SER A 116 -11.52 20.53 -8.28
C SER A 116 -11.81 21.14 -9.64
N ALA A 117 -12.85 20.65 -10.32
CA ALA A 117 -13.44 21.38 -11.43
C ALA A 117 -13.92 22.71 -10.84
N ARG A 118 -13.21 23.79 -11.16
CA ARG A 118 -13.66 25.15 -10.90
C ARG A 118 -15.03 25.27 -11.58
N ARG A 119 -16.10 25.25 -10.79
CA ARG A 119 -17.45 25.60 -11.24
C ARG A 119 -17.36 27.05 -11.72
N THR A 120 -17.16 27.26 -13.01
CA THR A 120 -17.37 28.56 -13.63
C THR A 120 -18.86 28.86 -13.46
N ALA A 121 -19.18 29.85 -12.64
CA ALA A 121 -20.55 30.37 -12.56
C ALA A 121 -20.96 30.88 -13.96
N PRO A 122 -22.23 30.72 -14.36
CA PRO A 122 -22.70 31.26 -15.63
C PRO A 122 -22.64 32.80 -15.60
N PRO A 123 -22.44 33.47 -16.75
CA PRO A 123 -22.40 34.93 -16.81
C PRO A 123 -23.77 35.47 -16.40
N THR A 124 -23.78 36.44 -15.51
CA THR A 124 -24.99 37.18 -15.14
C THR A 124 -25.28 38.17 -16.26
N GLU A 125 -26.35 37.94 -17.03
CA GLU A 125 -26.89 38.96 -17.94
C GLU A 125 -27.35 40.15 -17.09
N ARG A 126 -26.73 41.32 -17.35
CA ARG A 126 -27.24 42.61 -16.86
C ARG A 126 -28.22 43.13 -17.91
N THR A 127 -29.45 43.37 -17.44
CA THR A 127 -30.51 44.09 -18.14
C THR A 127 -30.22 45.58 -18.18
#